data_AF-A0A535E5Z3-F1
#
_entry.id   AF-A0A535E5Z3-F1
#
_cell.length_a   1.000
_cell.length_b   1.000
_cell.length_c   1.000
_cell.angle_alpha   90.00
_cell.angle_beta   90.00
_cell.angle_gamma   90.00
#
_symmetry.space_group_name_H-M   'P 1'
#
loop_
_entity.id
_entity.type
_entity.pdbx_description
1 polymer ?
#
loop_
_entity_poly.entity_id
_entity_poly.type
_entity_poly.pdbx_seq_one_letter_code
_entity_poly.pdbx_strand_id
1 'polypeptide(L)'
;MPERIILVDSNSLIYRGYFAIPPLTTTKGELSNATFGFASILLKAIEEIKPQYIAAAFDLPQKTFRHERDATYKATRKPMPDELRPQFERCKELLAKLGVPIYALPGFE
;
A
#
# COMPACT_ATOMS: atom_id res chain seq x y z
N MET A 1 1.51 -23.66 17.95
CA MET A 1 2.26 -22.84 16.96
C MET A 1 2.41 -21.45 17.54
N PRO A 2 3.53 -20.75 17.30
CA PRO A 2 3.69 -19.38 17.80
C PRO A 2 2.64 -18.45 17.18
N GLU A 3 2.21 -17.45 17.93
CA GLU A 3 1.37 -16.38 17.40
C GLU A 3 2.16 -15.57 16.36
N ARG A 4 1.50 -15.23 15.26
CA ARG A 4 2.06 -14.50 14.13
C ARG A 4 1.21 -13.28 13.83
N ILE A 5 1.91 -12.17 13.57
CA ILE A 5 1.34 -10.92 13.10
C ILE A 5 1.89 -10.59 11.72
N ILE A 6 1.05 -10.09 10.83
CA ILE A 6 1.47 -9.47 9.58
C ILE A 6 1.36 -7.95 9.72
N LEU A 7 2.46 -7.25 9.46
CA LEU A 7 2.49 -5.80 9.31
C LEU A 7 2.68 -5.46 7.84
N VAL A 8 1.71 -4.79 7.24
CA VAL A 8 1.69 -4.50 5.81
C VAL A 8 2.21 -3.10 5.56
N ASP A 9 3.36 -2.97 4.90
CA ASP A 9 3.79 -1.72 4.25
C ASP A 9 2.97 -1.56 2.95
N SER A 10 1.87 -0.83 3.06
CA SER A 10 0.88 -0.75 1.97
C SER A 10 1.44 0.00 0.78
N ASN A 11 2.21 1.07 1.01
CA ASN A 11 2.76 1.90 -0.06
C ASN A 11 3.68 1.07 -0.96
N SER A 12 4.65 0.37 -0.36
CA SER A 12 5.60 -0.47 -1.09
C SER A 12 4.91 -1.57 -1.90
N LEU A 13 3.91 -2.24 -1.31
CA LEU A 13 3.17 -3.30 -2.00
C LEU A 13 2.24 -2.79 -3.11
N ILE A 14 1.61 -1.62 -2.94
CA ILE A 14 0.78 -0.99 -3.97
C ILE A 14 1.63 -0.61 -5.17
N TYR A 15 2.80 0.02 -4.94
CA TYR A 15 3.75 0.32 -6.01
C TYR A 15 4.25 -0.95 -6.72
N ARG A 16 4.55 -2.01 -5.96
CA ARG A 16 4.94 -3.30 -6.53
C ARG A 16 3.83 -3.87 -7.41
N GLY A 17 2.57 -3.82 -6.95
CA GLY A 17 1.41 -4.24 -7.73
C GLY A 17 1.26 -3.45 -9.03
N TYR A 18 1.42 -2.13 -8.97
CA TYR A 18 1.29 -1.26 -10.14
C TYR A 18 2.30 -1.58 -11.25
N PHE A 19 3.57 -1.83 -10.90
CA PHE A 19 4.61 -2.08 -11.90
C PHE A 19 4.73 -3.55 -12.32
N ALA A 20 4.30 -4.49 -11.48
CA ALA A 20 4.38 -5.92 -11.78
C ALA A 20 3.20 -6.41 -12.62
N ILE A 21 2.02 -5.80 -12.48
CA ILE A 21 0.80 -6.23 -13.17
C ILE A 21 0.58 -5.30 -14.38
N PRO A 22 0.42 -5.86 -15.61
CA PRO A 22 0.03 -5.08 -16.78
C PRO A 22 -1.22 -4.24 -16.52
N PRO A 23 -1.41 -3.12 -17.23
CA PRO A 23 -2.61 -2.29 -17.08
C PRO A 23 -3.88 -3.14 -17.16
N LEU A 24 -4.63 -3.14 -16.05
CA LEU A 24 -5.88 -3.88 -15.88
C LEU A 24 -6.96 -2.85 -15.57
N THR A 25 -8.06 -2.89 -16.30
CA THR A 25 -9.15 -1.94 -16.14
C THR A 25 -10.43 -2.66 -15.75
N THR A 26 -11.23 -2.02 -14.89
CA THR A 26 -12.59 -2.48 -14.59
C THR A 26 -13.51 -2.29 -15.80
N THR A 27 -14.72 -2.84 -15.74
CA THR A 27 -15.76 -2.63 -16.77
C THR A 27 -16.19 -1.17 -16.93
N LYS A 28 -15.86 -0.31 -15.95
CA LYS A 28 -16.09 1.14 -15.98
C LYS A 28 -14.90 1.94 -16.51
N GLY A 29 -13.81 1.27 -16.93
CA GLY A 29 -12.59 1.91 -17.43
C GLY A 29 -11.61 2.37 -16.34
N GLU A 30 -11.90 2.13 -15.05
CA GLU A 30 -10.98 2.48 -13.96
C GLU A 30 -9.77 1.54 -13.94
N LEU A 31 -8.55 2.07 -13.92
CA LEU A 31 -7.32 1.30 -13.77
C LEU A 31 -7.25 0.66 -12.37
N SER A 32 -6.96 -0.64 -12.30
CA SER A 32 -7.04 -1.45 -11.09
C SER A 32 -5.88 -2.44 -10.92
N ASN A 33 -4.84 -2.35 -11.75
CA ASN A 33 -3.67 -3.24 -11.71
C ASN A 33 -2.93 -3.22 -10.35
N ALA A 34 -2.74 -2.04 -9.75
CA ALA A 34 -2.13 -1.91 -8.44
C ALA A 34 -3.00 -2.50 -7.33
N THR A 35 -4.31 -2.24 -7.39
CA THR A 35 -5.28 -2.79 -6.42
C THR A 35 -5.31 -4.31 -6.50
N PHE A 36 -5.35 -4.86 -7.71
CA PHE A 36 -5.32 -6.30 -7.95
C PHE A 36 -4.03 -6.95 -7.46
N GLY A 37 -2.88 -6.35 -7.77
CA GLY A 37 -1.57 -6.84 -7.33
C GLY A 37 -1.43 -6.81 -5.80
N PHE A 38 -1.85 -5.71 -5.17
CA PHE A 38 -1.87 -5.58 -3.72
C PHE A 38 -2.75 -6.64 -3.05
N ALA A 39 -3.98 -6.81 -3.53
CA ALA A 39 -4.92 -7.81 -3.02
C ALA A 39 -4.36 -9.23 -3.15
N SER A 40 -3.76 -9.54 -4.30
CA SER A 40 -3.18 -10.86 -4.57
C SER A 40 -2.03 -11.19 -3.61
N ILE A 41 -1.13 -10.23 -3.36
CA ILE A 41 -0.02 -10.39 -2.40
C ILE A 41 -0.57 -10.57 -0.97
N LEU A 42 -1.51 -9.72 -0.57
CA LEU A 42 -2.11 -9.74 0.76
C LEU A 42 -2.82 -11.06 1.05
N LEU A 43 -3.70 -11.49 0.15
CA LEU A 43 -4.47 -12.72 0.32
C LEU A 43 -3.56 -13.96 0.36
N LYS A 44 -2.55 -14.02 -0.51
CA LYS A 44 -1.56 -15.10 -0.50
C LYS A 44 -0.78 -15.13 0.83
N ALA A 45 -0.37 -13.98 1.35
CA ALA A 45 0.31 -13.90 2.64
C ALA A 45 -0.60 -14.37 3.79
N ILE A 46 -1.88 -14.01 3.79
CA ILE A 46 -2.84 -14.47 4.79
C ILE A 46 -3.03 -15.99 4.72
N GLU A 47 -3.13 -16.56 3.51
CA GLU A 47 -3.32 -17.99 3.30
C GLU A 47 -2.11 -18.83 3.73
N GLU A 48 -0.90 -18.40 3.38
CA GLU A 48 0.34 -19.11 3.69
C GLU A 48 0.76 -18.94 5.15
N ILE A 49 0.66 -17.71 5.68
CA ILE A 49 1.13 -17.39 7.03
C ILE A 49 0.05 -17.67 8.07
N LYS A 50 -1.25 -17.67 7.74
CA LYS A 50 -2.35 -17.88 8.70
C LYS A 50 -2.14 -17.11 10.02
N PRO A 51 -1.96 -15.78 9.96
CA PRO A 51 -1.66 -14.98 11.14
C PRO A 51 -2.88 -14.87 12.07
N GLN A 52 -2.61 -14.62 13.35
CA GLN A 52 -3.65 -14.27 14.33
C GLN A 52 -3.98 -12.78 14.26
N TYR A 53 -3.02 -11.96 13.83
CA TYR A 53 -3.15 -10.50 13.80
C TYR A 53 -2.66 -9.94 12.47
N ILE A 54 -3.29 -8.87 12.01
CA ILE A 54 -2.88 -8.14 10.82
C ILE A 54 -3.13 -6.65 11.00
N ALA A 55 -2.21 -5.83 10.52
CA ALA A 55 -2.35 -4.38 10.48
C ALA A 55 -1.67 -3.83 9.23
N ALA A 56 -2.23 -2.76 8.67
CA ALA A 56 -1.69 -2.09 7.50
C ALA A 56 -1.21 -0.67 7.85
N ALA A 57 -0.01 -0.32 7.42
CA ALA A 57 0.55 1.02 7.52
C ALA A 57 0.47 1.73 6.17
N PHE A 58 0.17 3.03 6.20
CA PHE A 58 0.25 3.91 5.04
C PHE A 58 1.05 5.16 5.40
N ASP A 59 2.02 5.52 4.56
CA ASP A 59 2.72 6.78 4.73
C ASP A 59 1.78 7.95 4.37
N LEU A 60 1.78 8.97 5.21
CA LEU A 60 1.12 10.22 4.88
C LEU A 60 2.02 11.07 3.98
N PRO A 61 1.45 11.81 3.00
CA PRO A 61 2.22 12.68 2.11
C PRO A 61 2.81 13.92 2.80
N GLN A 62 2.58 14.11 4.10
CA GLN A 62 3.16 15.22 4.85
C GLN A 62 4.67 15.04 5.00
N LYS A 63 5.42 16.14 4.85
CA LYS A 63 6.88 16.16 5.01
C LYS A 63 7.24 15.56 6.38
N THR A 64 7.82 14.37 6.37
CA THR A 64 8.40 13.77 7.57
C THR A 64 9.58 14.63 8.06
N PHE A 65 9.89 14.56 9.36
CA PHE A 65 11.03 15.21 10.03
C PHE A 65 12.40 14.96 9.33
N ARG A 66 12.49 13.98 8.42
CA ARG A 66 13.66 13.70 7.57
C ARG A 66 13.88 14.71 6.44
N HIS A 67 12.85 15.46 6.03
CA HIS A 67 12.98 16.50 4.99
C HIS A 67 13.67 17.77 5.50
N GLU A 68 13.69 18.01 6.81
CA GLU A 68 14.38 19.17 7.40
C GLU A 68 15.89 18.95 7.53
N ARG A 69 16.35 17.69 7.57
CA ARG A 69 17.77 17.35 7.77
C ARG A 69 18.58 17.22 6.49
N ASP A 70 17.94 17.06 5.33
CA ASP A 70 18.67 16.87 4.06
C ASP A 70 17.80 17.29 2.85
N ALA A 71 18.13 18.44 2.27
CA ALA A 71 17.42 19.02 1.13
C ALA A 71 17.52 18.17 -0.15
N THR A 72 18.41 17.17 -0.18
CA THR A 72 18.62 16.27 -1.33
C THR A 72 17.87 14.94 -1.21
N TYR A 73 17.29 14.65 -0.04
CA TYR A 73 16.63 13.38 0.22
C TYR A 73 15.29 13.31 -0.55
N LYS A 74 15.17 12.33 -1.45
CA LYS A 74 14.07 12.12 -2.43
C LYS A 74 14.05 13.03 -3.67
N ALA A 75 15.11 13.80 -3.96
CA ALA A 75 15.18 14.66 -5.16
C ALA A 75 15.06 13.88 -6.50
N THR A 76 15.34 12.58 -6.52
CA THR A 76 15.24 11.70 -7.71
C THR A 76 13.97 10.84 -7.74
N ARG A 77 13.07 10.96 -6.76
CA ARG A 77 11.83 10.17 -6.76
C ARG A 77 10.88 10.75 -7.80
N LYS A 78 10.64 10.01 -8.88
CA LYS A 78 9.62 10.38 -9.87
C LYS A 78 8.28 10.61 -9.12
N PRO A 79 7.51 11.64 -9.49
CA PRO A 79 6.21 11.87 -8.89
C PRO A 79 5.33 10.62 -9.04
N MET A 80 4.49 10.38 -8.04
CA MET A 80 3.51 9.29 -8.10
C MET A 80 2.68 9.46 -9.38
N PRO A 81 2.54 8.41 -10.23
CA PRO A 81 1.69 8.47 -11.40
C PRO A 81 0.25 8.85 -11.01
N ASP A 82 -0.38 9.74 -11.74
CA ASP A 82 -1.74 10.20 -11.42
C ASP A 82 -2.75 9.05 -11.45
N GLU A 83 -2.54 8.05 -12.32
CA GLU A 83 -3.36 6.84 -12.42
C GLU A 83 -3.23 5.89 -11.22
N LEU A 84 -2.16 6.03 -10.43
CA LEU A 84 -1.93 5.21 -9.24
C LEU A 84 -2.68 5.77 -8.03
N ARG A 85 -2.88 7.09 -7.97
CA ARG A 85 -3.49 7.76 -6.82
C ARG A 85 -4.91 7.23 -6.48
N PRO A 86 -5.83 7.03 -7.43
CA PRO A 86 -7.15 6.44 -7.14
C PRO A 86 -7.06 5.02 -6.59
N GLN A 87 -6.04 4.25 -7.00
CA GLN A 87 -5.88 2.87 -6.57
C GLN A 87 -5.42 2.75 -5.11
N PHE A 88 -4.74 3.76 -4.55
CA PHE A 88 -4.45 3.82 -3.12
C PHE A 88 -5.72 3.83 -2.27
N GLU A 89 -6.72 4.63 -2.66
CA GLU A 89 -8.00 4.68 -1.95
C GLU A 89 -8.76 3.35 -2.09
N ARG A 90 -8.71 2.71 -3.26
CA ARG A 90 -9.27 1.35 -3.42
C ARG A 90 -8.60 0.31 -2.53
N CYS A 91 -7.29 0.38 -2.33
CA CYS A 91 -6.59 -0.52 -1.41
C CYS A 91 -7.02 -0.28 0.05
N LYS A 92 -7.25 0.98 0.46
CA LYS A 92 -7.79 1.29 1.79
C LYS A 92 -9.21 0.76 1.96
N GLU A 93 -10.07 0.94 0.95
CA GLU A 93 -11.42 0.37 0.94
C GLU A 93 -11.38 -1.16 1.07
N LEU A 94 -10.50 -1.83 0.33
CA LEU A 94 -10.30 -3.27 0.41
C LEU A 94 -9.91 -3.71 1.83
N LEU A 95 -8.92 -3.06 2.44
CA LEU A 95 -8.47 -3.37 3.80
C LEU A 95 -9.59 -3.17 4.83
N ALA A 96 -10.36 -2.09 4.70
CA ALA A 96 -11.51 -1.85 5.56
C ALA A 96 -12.58 -2.95 5.42
N LYS A 97 -12.84 -3.43 4.19
CA LYS A 97 -13.78 -4.54 3.95
C LYS A 97 -13.27 -5.89 4.47
N LEU A 98 -11.95 -6.08 4.53
CA LEU A 98 -11.31 -7.25 5.13
C LEU A 98 -11.20 -7.15 6.67
N GLY A 99 -11.62 -6.03 7.27
CA GLY A 99 -11.49 -5.79 8.71
C GLY A 99 -10.03 -5.57 9.16
N VAL A 100 -9.13 -5.23 8.24
CA VAL A 100 -7.72 -4.95 8.55
C VAL A 100 -7.60 -3.51 9.03
N PRO A 101 -7.13 -3.26 10.27
CA PRO A 101 -6.94 -1.91 10.78
C PRO A 101 -5.82 -1.20 10.00
N ILE A 102 -6.10 0.05 9.65
CA ILE A 102 -5.17 0.93 8.95
C ILE A 102 -4.60 1.95 9.92
N TYR A 103 -3.28 2.06 9.96
CA TYR A 103 -2.56 3.05 10.74
C TYR A 103 -1.82 4.01 9.81
N ALA A 104 -1.99 5.30 10.06
CA ALA A 104 -1.29 6.37 9.37
C ALA A 104 -1.04 7.50 10.37
N LEU A 105 0.22 7.84 10.62
CA LEU A 105 0.60 8.84 11.62
C LEU A 105 1.39 9.98 10.96
N PRO A 106 0.96 11.25 11.10
CA PRO A 106 1.72 12.39 10.59
C PRO A 106 3.13 12.43 11.17
N GLY A 107 4.13 12.62 10.31
CA GLY A 107 5.54 12.78 10.72
C GLY A 107 6.33 11.49 10.91
N PHE A 108 5.70 10.32 10.79
CA PHE A 108 6.33 9.00 10.86
C PHE A 108 6.23 8.30 9.48
N GLU A 109 7.30 7.59 9.10
CA GLU A 109 7.32 6.50 8.10
C GLU A 109 7.43 5.19 8.89
#